data_AF-A0A1E7DT08-F1
#
_entry.id   AF-A0A1E7DT08-F1
#
_cell.length_a   1.000
_cell.length_b   1.000
_cell.length_c   1.000
_cell.angle_alpha   90.00
_cell.angle_beta   90.00
_cell.angle_gamma   90.00
#
_symmetry.space_group_name_H-M   'P 1'
#
loop_
_entity.id
_entity.type
_entity.pdbx_description
1 polymer ?
#
loop_
_entity_poly.entity_id
_entity_poly.type
_entity_poly.pdbx_seq_one_letter_code
_entity_poly.pdbx_strand_id
1 'polypeptide(L)'
;MSKAAIYICGTAPACSARKKSADVTVADREELQRLLKELCSRMTDDERKLLEYLKEVSAPQLLADLCGGKVLGVDLRAVGKLQIYRLPGEAINVLLYCVKHKMDNQDYQNVYKIAARWRRLRVKNAEEAFELAKKEFNFYQQE
;
A
#
# COMPACT_ATOMS: atom_id res chain seq x y z
N MET A 1 39.07 -55.67 18.51
CA MET A 1 37.80 -55.01 18.90
C MET A 1 37.70 -53.70 18.13
N SER A 2 36.51 -53.42 17.61
CA SER A 2 36.25 -52.68 16.38
C SER A 2 36.53 -51.18 16.43
N LYS A 3 36.94 -50.66 15.27
CA LYS A 3 37.07 -49.25 14.90
C LYS A 3 35.73 -48.52 15.08
N ALA A 4 35.71 -47.43 15.84
CA ALA A 4 34.59 -46.50 15.87
C ALA A 4 34.93 -45.27 15.00
N ALA A 5 34.06 -45.03 14.03
CA ALA A 5 34.19 -44.07 12.97
C ALA A 5 34.03 -42.62 13.46
N ILE A 6 34.92 -41.76 12.98
CA ILE A 6 34.83 -40.31 13.05
C ILE A 6 33.72 -39.90 12.07
N TYR A 7 32.59 -39.41 12.56
CA TYR A 7 31.56 -38.81 11.71
C TYR A 7 31.88 -37.32 11.55
N ILE A 8 32.58 -37.00 10.46
CA ILE A 8 32.75 -35.64 9.96
C ILE A 8 31.42 -35.27 9.30
N CYS A 9 30.61 -34.45 9.96
CA CYS A 9 29.40 -33.92 9.35
C CYS A 9 29.80 -32.88 8.31
N GLY A 10 29.30 -33.09 7.09
CA GLY A 10 29.66 -32.40 5.86
C GLY A 10 29.54 -30.89 5.92
N THR A 11 30.53 -30.26 5.31
CA THR A 11 30.51 -28.91 4.78
C THR A 11 29.27 -28.69 3.90
N ALA A 12 28.34 -27.85 4.35
CA ALA A 12 27.27 -27.32 3.51
C ALA A 12 27.83 -26.23 2.58
N PRO A 13 27.47 -26.22 1.28
CA PRO A 13 27.94 -25.19 0.37
C PRO A 13 27.13 -23.90 0.51
N ALA A 14 27.86 -22.78 0.52
CA ALA A 14 27.50 -21.43 0.10
C ALA A 14 26.00 -21.08 -0.03
N CYS A 15 25.45 -20.40 0.98
CA CYS A 15 24.25 -19.58 0.82
C CYS A 15 24.68 -18.18 0.31
N SER A 16 24.87 -18.07 -1.00
CA SER A 16 25.06 -16.79 -1.68
C SER A 16 23.70 -16.18 -2.00
N ALA A 17 23.40 -15.02 -1.42
CA ALA A 17 22.70 -13.90 -2.06
C ALA A 17 22.32 -12.85 -1.00
N ARG A 18 23.30 -12.08 -0.53
CA ARG A 18 23.03 -10.78 0.09
C ARG A 18 22.53 -9.88 -1.05
N LYS A 19 21.20 -9.75 -1.22
CA LYS A 19 20.61 -8.75 -2.12
C LYS A 19 21.17 -7.39 -1.72
N LYS A 20 21.93 -6.77 -2.63
CA LYS A 20 22.42 -5.40 -2.50
C LYS A 20 21.22 -4.51 -2.14
N SER A 21 21.25 -3.90 -0.97
CA SER A 21 20.43 -2.73 -0.68
C SER A 21 20.86 -1.66 -1.65
N ALA A 22 20.05 -1.43 -2.69
CA ALA A 22 20.27 -0.38 -3.67
C ALA A 22 20.25 0.96 -2.94
N ASP A 23 21.40 1.63 -2.96
CA ASP A 23 21.57 3.02 -2.58
C ASP A 23 20.79 3.86 -3.61
N VAL A 24 19.70 4.50 -3.19
CA VAL A 24 18.92 5.39 -4.05
C VAL A 24 19.67 6.71 -4.07
N THR A 25 20.29 7.04 -5.20
CA THR A 25 21.09 8.25 -5.36
C THR A 25 20.17 9.47 -5.51
N VAL A 26 20.69 10.67 -5.23
CA VAL A 26 19.90 11.93 -5.26
C VAL A 26 19.36 12.25 -6.67
N ALA A 27 20.01 11.77 -7.73
CA ALA A 27 19.56 11.88 -9.12
C ALA A 27 18.26 11.10 -9.39
N ASP A 28 18.08 9.94 -8.75
CA ASP A 28 16.86 9.14 -8.87
C ASP A 28 15.63 9.84 -8.28
N ARG A 29 15.82 10.78 -7.34
CA ARG A 29 14.73 11.48 -6.64
C ARG A 29 14.12 12.60 -7.49
N GLU A 30 14.93 13.32 -8.24
CA GLU A 30 14.46 14.37 -9.17
C GLU A 30 13.78 13.76 -10.40
N GLU A 31 14.30 12.63 -10.89
CA GLU A 31 13.65 11.85 -11.94
C GLU A 31 12.34 11.22 -11.44
N LEU A 32 12.29 10.73 -10.20
CA LEU A 32 11.04 10.36 -9.54
C LEU A 32 10.05 11.54 -9.49
N GLN A 33 10.51 12.74 -9.15
CA GLN A 33 9.66 13.92 -9.09
C GLN A 33 9.13 14.34 -10.47
N ARG A 34 9.93 14.17 -11.53
CA ARG A 34 9.49 14.42 -12.92
C ARG A 34 8.48 13.37 -13.38
N LEU A 35 8.75 12.08 -13.11
CA LEU A 35 7.84 10.99 -13.42
C LEU A 35 6.51 11.14 -12.65
N LEU A 36 6.54 11.53 -11.38
CA LEU A 36 5.34 11.83 -10.60
C LEU A 36 4.56 13.02 -11.20
N LYS A 37 5.26 14.05 -11.69
CA LYS A 37 4.63 15.22 -12.33
C LYS A 37 3.99 14.87 -13.69
N GLU A 38 4.59 13.95 -14.42
CA GLU A 38 4.10 13.43 -15.70
C GLU A 38 3.00 12.37 -15.52
N LEU A 39 2.97 11.67 -14.39
CA LEU A 39 1.85 10.83 -13.98
C LEU A 39 0.66 11.67 -13.50
N CYS A 40 0.91 12.76 -12.77
CA CYS A 40 -0.12 13.76 -12.43
C CYS A 40 -0.76 14.39 -13.67
N SER A 41 -0.04 14.54 -14.78
CA SER A 41 -0.61 15.08 -16.02
C SER A 41 -1.56 14.10 -16.73
N ARG A 42 -1.46 12.79 -16.42
CA ARG A 42 -2.40 11.75 -16.88
C ARG A 42 -3.66 11.63 -16.02
N MET A 43 -3.74 12.35 -14.90
CA MET A 43 -4.93 12.33 -14.04
C MET A 43 -6.01 13.25 -14.60
N THR A 44 -7.23 12.73 -14.68
CA THR A 44 -8.39 13.54 -15.08
C THR A 44 -8.70 14.60 -14.02
N ASP A 45 -9.42 15.66 -14.39
CA ASP A 45 -9.77 16.74 -13.45
C ASP A 45 -10.58 16.22 -12.26
N ASP A 46 -11.40 15.18 -12.47
CA ASP A 46 -12.18 14.54 -11.41
C ASP A 46 -11.28 13.77 -10.43
N GLU A 47 -10.26 13.07 -10.93
CA GLU A 47 -9.32 12.36 -10.05
C GLU A 47 -8.46 13.33 -9.22
N ARG A 48 -8.11 14.49 -9.77
CA ARG A 48 -7.37 15.52 -9.01
C ARG A 48 -8.20 16.09 -7.88
N LYS A 49 -9.46 16.46 -8.14
CA LYS A 49 -10.40 16.92 -7.11
C LYS A 49 -10.61 15.87 -6.04
N LEU A 50 -10.73 14.59 -6.44
CA LEU A 50 -10.83 13.48 -5.51
C LEU A 50 -9.59 13.38 -4.62
N LEU A 51 -8.38 13.49 -5.18
CA LEU A 51 -7.15 13.45 -4.40
C LEU A 51 -7.03 14.63 -3.43
N GLU A 52 -7.40 15.84 -3.84
CA GLU A 52 -7.43 17.01 -2.95
C GLU A 52 -8.38 16.77 -1.76
N TYR A 53 -9.59 16.30 -2.03
CA TYR A 53 -10.54 15.93 -1.00
C TYR A 53 -9.99 14.83 -0.06
N LEU A 54 -9.35 13.79 -0.60
CA LEU A 54 -8.77 12.72 0.21
C LEU A 54 -7.54 13.16 1.04
N LYS A 55 -6.87 14.26 0.66
CA LYS A 55 -5.77 14.85 1.43
C LYS A 55 -6.30 15.64 2.64
N GLU A 56 -7.41 16.33 2.49
CA GLU A 56 -7.99 17.19 3.53
C GLU A 56 -8.85 16.41 4.55
N VAL A 57 -9.54 15.36 4.10
CA VAL A 57 -10.54 14.67 4.91
C VAL A 57 -9.93 13.69 5.90
N SER A 58 -10.57 13.50 7.05
CA SER A 58 -10.19 12.45 8.01
C SER A 58 -10.83 11.10 7.68
N ALA A 59 -10.13 10.00 7.91
CA ALA A 59 -10.64 8.64 7.65
C ALA A 59 -12.06 8.33 8.21
N PRO A 60 -12.42 8.71 9.45
CA PRO A 60 -13.80 8.48 9.94
C PRO A 60 -14.82 9.39 9.25
N GLN A 61 -14.46 10.62 8.90
CA GLN A 61 -15.32 11.53 8.13
C GLN A 61 -15.56 11.00 6.73
N LEU A 62 -14.51 10.51 6.06
CA LEU A 62 -14.61 9.88 4.74
C LEU A 62 -15.59 8.70 4.76
N LEU A 63 -15.57 7.88 5.81
CA LEU A 63 -16.53 6.79 5.96
C LEU A 63 -17.97 7.29 6.13
N ALA A 64 -18.17 8.38 6.87
CA ALA A 64 -19.49 8.97 7.03
C ALA A 64 -20.01 9.46 5.67
N ASP A 65 -19.17 10.16 4.92
CA ASP A 65 -19.51 10.70 3.60
C ASP A 65 -19.82 9.57 2.60
N LEU A 66 -19.05 8.48 2.62
CA LEU A 66 -19.28 7.31 1.75
C LEU A 66 -20.52 6.48 2.14
N CYS A 67 -20.90 6.45 3.42
CA CYS A 67 -22.04 5.68 3.91
C CYS A 67 -23.33 6.50 4.10
N GLY A 68 -23.36 7.78 3.68
CA GLY A 68 -24.54 8.64 3.83
C GLY A 68 -24.84 9.01 5.29
N GLY A 69 -23.81 9.13 6.12
CA GLY A 69 -23.87 9.63 7.50
C GLY A 69 -23.81 8.56 8.60
N LYS A 70 -24.11 7.29 8.30
CA LYS A 70 -24.07 6.21 9.30
C LYS A 70 -22.89 5.28 9.08
N VAL A 71 -21.85 5.44 9.89
CA VAL A 71 -20.67 4.58 9.88
C VAL A 71 -20.89 3.33 10.72
N LEU A 72 -20.57 2.16 10.18
CA LEU A 72 -20.61 0.91 10.93
C LEU A 72 -19.45 0.86 11.93
N GLY A 73 -19.70 0.35 13.14
CA GLY A 73 -18.64 0.18 14.15
C GLY A 73 -17.52 -0.78 13.70
N VAL A 74 -17.81 -1.65 12.74
CA VAL A 74 -16.80 -2.52 12.10
C VAL A 74 -15.78 -1.69 11.33
N ASP A 75 -16.24 -0.69 10.59
CA ASP A 75 -15.43 0.18 9.74
C ASP A 75 -14.52 1.07 10.59
N LEU A 76 -15.04 1.63 11.68
CA LEU A 76 -14.25 2.40 12.65
C LEU A 76 -13.13 1.56 13.29
N ARG A 77 -13.45 0.32 13.66
CA ARG A 77 -12.44 -0.62 14.17
C ARG A 77 -11.40 -0.96 13.11
N ALA A 78 -11.80 -1.06 11.84
CA ALA A 78 -10.88 -1.33 10.75
C ALA A 78 -9.91 -0.16 10.52
N VAL A 79 -10.40 1.08 10.55
CA VAL A 79 -9.55 2.28 10.49
C VAL A 79 -8.55 2.32 11.64
N GLY A 80 -8.97 2.00 12.87
CA GLY A 80 -8.06 1.92 14.02
C GLY A 80 -6.95 0.87 13.81
N LYS A 81 -7.27 -0.28 13.23
CA LYS A 81 -6.28 -1.32 12.87
C LYS A 81 -5.35 -0.87 11.73
N LEU A 82 -5.85 -0.08 10.78
CA LEU A 82 -5.05 0.49 9.69
C LEU A 82 -3.98 1.46 10.18
N GLN A 83 -4.26 2.22 11.25
CA GLN A 83 -3.30 3.14 11.85
C GLN A 83 -2.03 2.44 12.36
N ILE A 84 -2.11 1.15 12.73
CA ILE A 84 -0.96 0.35 13.18
C ILE A 84 0.10 0.23 12.09
N TYR A 85 -0.28 0.29 10.81
CA TYR A 85 0.65 0.19 9.69
C TYR A 85 1.46 1.48 9.45
N ARG A 86 1.21 2.56 10.22
CA ARG A 86 1.87 3.87 10.11
C ARG A 86 1.87 4.43 8.68
N LEU A 87 0.79 4.17 7.96
CA LEU A 87 0.55 4.79 6.66
C LEU A 87 0.11 6.24 6.87
N PRO A 88 0.45 7.15 5.94
CA PRO A 88 -0.05 8.52 5.99
C PRO A 88 -1.59 8.51 5.88
N GLY A 89 -2.24 9.48 6.55
CA GLY A 89 -3.69 9.58 6.57
C GLY A 89 -4.29 9.61 5.17
N GLU A 90 -3.65 10.34 4.26
CA GLU A 90 -4.04 10.44 2.85
C GLU A 90 -4.04 9.08 2.14
N ALA A 91 -3.02 8.24 2.36
CA ALA A 91 -2.97 6.91 1.76
C ALA A 91 -4.02 5.97 2.37
N ILE A 92 -4.30 6.10 3.67
CA ILE A 92 -5.38 5.34 4.32
C ILE A 92 -6.73 5.72 3.71
N ASN A 93 -6.95 7.02 3.47
CA ASN A 93 -8.16 7.54 2.84
C ASN A 93 -8.34 6.99 1.43
N VAL A 94 -7.28 7.00 0.61
CA VAL A 94 -7.28 6.40 -0.74
C VAL A 94 -7.63 4.92 -0.69
N LEU A 95 -6.98 4.16 0.20
CA LEU A 95 -7.27 2.73 0.35
C LEU A 95 -8.74 2.49 0.73
N LEU A 96 -9.27 3.29 1.64
CA LEU A 96 -10.65 3.18 2.12
C LEU A 96 -11.67 3.51 1.03
N TYR A 97 -11.40 4.57 0.27
CA TYR A 97 -12.19 4.95 -0.90
C TYR A 97 -12.26 3.81 -1.92
N CYS A 98 -11.11 3.22 -2.27
CA CYS A 98 -11.04 2.12 -3.23
C CYS A 98 -11.76 0.86 -2.73
N VAL A 99 -11.61 0.51 -1.46
CA VAL A 99 -12.30 -0.65 -0.87
C VAL A 99 -13.81 -0.49 -0.94
N LYS A 100 -14.33 0.70 -0.58
CA LYS A 100 -15.78 0.95 -0.61
C LYS A 100 -16.36 0.96 -2.03
N HIS A 101 -15.58 1.31 -3.05
CA HIS A 101 -16.03 1.32 -4.44
C HIS A 101 -15.84 -0.01 -5.18
N LYS A 102 -14.85 -0.83 -4.81
CA LYS A 102 -14.45 -2.01 -5.61
C LYS A 102 -14.67 -3.34 -4.91
N MET A 103 -14.77 -3.39 -3.58
CA MET A 103 -14.96 -4.64 -2.85
C MET A 103 -16.44 -4.81 -2.52
N ASP A 104 -17.15 -5.62 -3.32
CA ASP A 104 -18.50 -6.10 -2.99
C ASP A 104 -18.55 -6.81 -1.63
N ASN A 105 -17.46 -7.49 -1.28
CA ASN A 105 -17.30 -8.18 -0.02
C ASN A 105 -16.48 -7.29 0.93
N GLN A 106 -17.09 -6.82 2.03
CA GLN A 106 -16.48 -5.96 3.06
C GLN A 106 -15.39 -6.66 3.91
N ASP A 107 -14.61 -7.54 3.28
CA ASP A 107 -13.58 -8.33 3.93
C ASP A 107 -12.34 -7.48 4.17
N TYR A 108 -12.34 -6.83 5.35
CA TYR A 108 -11.21 -6.05 5.86
C TYR A 108 -9.89 -6.82 5.92
N GLN A 109 -9.91 -8.16 5.86
CA GLN A 109 -8.70 -8.98 5.79
C GLN A 109 -7.84 -8.66 4.56
N ASN A 110 -8.45 -8.44 3.40
CA ASN A 110 -7.72 -8.09 2.19
C ASN A 110 -7.16 -6.67 2.27
N VAL A 111 -7.92 -5.76 2.90
CA VAL A 111 -7.49 -4.38 3.17
C VAL A 111 -6.21 -4.36 4.02
N TYR A 112 -6.13 -5.17 5.08
CA TYR A 112 -4.93 -5.25 5.91
C TYR A 112 -3.72 -5.83 5.16
N LYS A 113 -3.93 -6.77 4.24
CA LYS A 113 -2.85 -7.31 3.39
C LYS A 113 -2.29 -6.22 2.47
N ILE A 114 -3.17 -5.43 1.85
CA ILE A 114 -2.78 -4.32 0.98
C ILE A 114 -2.05 -3.24 1.80
N ALA A 115 -2.58 -2.86 2.97
CA ALA A 115 -1.94 -1.91 3.88
C ALA A 115 -0.52 -2.38 4.31
N ALA A 116 -0.38 -3.67 4.62
CA ALA A 116 0.92 -4.26 4.95
C ALA A 116 1.91 -4.19 3.76
N ARG A 117 1.41 -4.39 2.53
CA ARG A 117 2.20 -4.27 1.29
C ARG A 117 2.63 -2.82 1.06
N TRP A 118 1.72 -1.87 1.20
CA TRP A 118 2.00 -0.44 1.04
C TRP A 118 3.01 0.07 2.08
N ARG A 119 2.94 -0.45 3.31
CA ARG A 119 3.96 -0.17 4.33
C ARG A 119 5.35 -0.64 3.88
N ARG A 120 5.46 -1.81 3.25
CA ARG A 120 6.74 -2.32 2.73
C ARG A 120 7.25 -1.50 1.55
N LEU A 121 6.34 -0.99 0.72
CA LEU A 121 6.65 -0.08 -0.40
C LEU A 121 6.94 1.35 0.05
N ARG A 122 6.71 1.68 1.34
CA ARG A 122 6.95 2.99 1.93
C ARG A 122 6.19 4.13 1.23
N VAL A 123 4.92 3.88 0.94
CA VAL A 123 4.02 4.88 0.33
C VAL A 123 3.93 6.12 1.20
N LYS A 124 4.20 7.30 0.62
CA LYS A 124 4.21 8.57 1.36
C LYS A 124 3.09 9.53 0.96
N ASN A 125 2.63 9.45 -0.28
CA ASN A 125 1.73 10.44 -0.87
C ASN A 125 0.39 9.82 -1.25
N ALA A 126 -0.67 10.61 -1.27
CA ALA A 126 -1.98 10.22 -1.81
C ALA A 126 -1.89 9.75 -3.27
N GLU A 127 -1.10 10.43 -4.09
CA GLU A 127 -0.93 10.15 -5.53
C GLU A 127 -0.32 8.76 -5.76
N GLU A 128 0.79 8.47 -5.07
CA GLU A 128 1.45 7.17 -5.11
C GLU A 128 0.52 6.05 -4.62
N ALA A 129 -0.23 6.31 -3.55
CA ALA A 129 -1.24 5.39 -3.05
C ALA A 129 -2.33 5.11 -4.10
N PHE A 130 -2.77 6.14 -4.82
CA PHE A 130 -3.83 6.03 -5.82
C PHE A 130 -3.39 5.23 -7.05
N GLU A 131 -2.15 5.41 -7.50
CA GLU A 131 -1.58 4.59 -8.57
C GLU A 131 -1.41 3.12 -8.17
N LEU A 132 -0.94 2.87 -6.95
CA LEU A 132 -0.87 1.51 -6.42
C LEU A 132 -2.26 0.92 -6.30
N ALA A 133 -3.25 1.68 -5.86
CA ALA A 133 -4.63 1.24 -5.81
C ALA A 133 -5.16 0.89 -7.20
N LYS A 134 -4.89 1.69 -8.24
CA LYS A 134 -5.25 1.36 -9.64
C LYS A 134 -4.71 -0.01 -10.06
N LYS A 135 -3.49 -0.36 -9.64
CA LYS A 135 -2.83 -1.65 -9.93
C LYS A 135 -3.41 -2.81 -9.11
N GLU A 136 -3.62 -2.62 -7.81
CA GLU A 136 -4.11 -3.68 -6.90
C GLU A 136 -5.60 -4.00 -7.11
N PHE A 137 -6.42 -2.98 -7.37
CA PHE A 137 -7.87 -3.12 -7.60
C PHE A 137 -8.22 -3.26 -9.08
N ASN A 138 -7.22 -3.35 -9.96
CA ASN A 138 -7.34 -3.57 -11.39
C ASN A 138 -8.40 -2.67 -12.04
N PHE A 139 -8.29 -1.35 -11.82
CA PHE A 139 -9.28 -0.34 -12.27
C PHE A 139 -9.54 -0.38 -13.79
N TYR A 140 -8.65 -1.01 -14.58
CA TYR A 140 -8.66 -1.07 -16.04
C TYR A 140 -9.01 -2.45 -16.64
N GLN A 141 -9.44 -3.46 -15.88
CA GLN A 141 -9.76 -4.79 -16.44
C GLN A 141 -11.24 -5.15 -16.51
N GLN A 142 -12.10 -4.15 -16.55
CA GLN A 142 -13.50 -4.34 -16.97
C GLN A 142 -13.86 -3.18 -17.90
N GLU A 143 -13.28 -3.19 -19.10
CA GLU A 143 -13.95 -3.05 -20.42
C GLU A 143 -12.93 -3.17 -21.55
#